data_AF-A0A5P8P2B6-F1
#
_entry.id   AF-A0A5P8P2B6-F1
#
_cell.length_a   1.000
_cell.length_b   1.000
_cell.length_c   1.000
_cell.angle_alpha   90.00
_cell.angle_beta   90.00
_cell.angle_gamma   90.00
#
_symmetry.space_group_name_H-M   'P 1'
#
loop_
_entity.id
_entity.type
_entity.pdbx_description
1 polymer ?
#
loop_
_entity_poly.entity_id
_entity_poly.type
_entity_poly.pdbx_seq_one_letter_code
_entity_poly.pdbx_strand_id
1 'polypeptide(L)'
;MNKKIILGLTVSTLLASSLLAYPQGGMQQKNQQTCMKSKMMKHKKGRGGHMFISTVMKLDLSTEQRTKIRDIVKKSMLEAPNPHNAFSDTSFNKDKFIKLAKERRDSKIERKADMIEKVYALLDASQKKDLKTMLDMKDIMKKNKGGNCNFKNCQNK
;
A
#
# COMPACT_ATOMS: atom_id res chain seq x y z
N MET A 1 -12.22 9.08 -63.26
CA MET A 1 -11.43 10.19 -62.71
C MET A 1 -10.43 9.65 -61.71
N ASN A 2 -9.16 9.64 -62.09
CA ASN A 2 -8.02 9.26 -61.27
C ASN A 2 -7.63 10.43 -60.35
N LYS A 3 -7.42 10.19 -59.05
CA LYS A 3 -6.68 11.14 -58.19
C LYS A 3 -5.75 10.37 -57.25
N LYS A 4 -4.45 10.48 -57.54
CA LYS A 4 -3.30 10.07 -56.72
C LYS A 4 -3.04 11.16 -55.67
N ILE A 5 -2.83 10.81 -54.40
CA ILE A 5 -2.28 11.71 -53.36
C ILE A 5 -1.39 10.83 -52.45
N ILE A 6 -0.09 10.71 -52.74
CA ILE A 6 1.08 11.52 -52.31
C ILE A 6 1.72 10.96 -51.02
N LEU A 7 2.80 10.23 -51.30
CA LEU A 7 3.89 9.78 -50.46
C LEU A 7 4.71 10.99 -49.96
N GLY A 8 5.04 11.05 -48.67
CA GLY A 8 5.94 12.09 -48.15
C GLY A 8 6.13 12.05 -46.63
N LEU A 9 6.84 11.04 -46.11
CA LEU A 9 7.34 11.04 -44.73
C LEU A 9 8.70 11.74 -44.73
N THR A 10 8.73 12.96 -44.20
CA THR A 10 9.93 13.79 -44.11
C THR A 10 10.80 13.37 -42.93
N VAL A 11 12.10 13.19 -43.20
CA VAL A 11 13.15 12.90 -42.23
C VAL A 11 13.82 14.22 -41.86
N SER A 12 13.78 14.60 -40.58
CA SER A 12 14.54 15.74 -40.05
C SER A 12 15.66 15.23 -39.16
N THR A 13 16.86 15.18 -39.74
CA THR A 13 18.13 14.88 -39.07
C THR A 13 18.76 16.14 -38.45
N LEU A 14 19.35 15.92 -37.27
CA LEU A 14 20.52 16.60 -36.66
C LEU A 14 20.36 18.04 -36.15
N LEU A 15 20.31 18.18 -34.81
CA LEU A 15 20.73 19.40 -34.13
C LEU A 15 22.22 19.32 -33.79
N ALA A 16 22.95 20.26 -34.36
CA ALA A 16 24.39 20.47 -34.23
C ALA A 16 24.81 20.88 -32.81
N SER A 17 26.00 20.47 -32.43
CA SER A 17 26.67 20.82 -31.17
C SER A 17 27.62 22.02 -31.38
N SER A 18 27.48 23.08 -30.58
CA SER A 18 28.53 24.09 -30.31
C SER A 18 28.00 25.07 -29.25
N LEU A 19 28.43 25.03 -27.98
CA LEU A 19 29.66 25.59 -27.39
C LEU A 19 29.29 26.73 -26.40
N LEU A 20 29.60 26.48 -25.13
CA LEU A 20 30.13 27.38 -24.08
C LEU A 20 29.27 28.50 -23.43
N ALA A 21 28.93 28.22 -22.17
CA ALA A 21 29.03 29.03 -20.95
C ALA A 21 29.29 30.55 -21.01
N TYR A 22 28.34 31.32 -20.47
CA TYR A 22 28.59 32.51 -19.64
C TYR A 22 27.36 32.84 -18.79
N PRO A 23 27.46 32.88 -17.45
CA PRO A 23 26.66 33.82 -16.68
C PRO A 23 27.58 34.85 -16.03
N GLN A 24 27.61 36.06 -16.60
CA GLN A 24 27.97 37.24 -15.84
C GLN A 24 26.82 37.59 -14.92
N GLY A 25 27.16 37.87 -13.66
CA GLY A 25 26.37 38.77 -12.83
C GLY A 25 25.83 38.13 -11.55
N GLY A 26 26.50 38.45 -10.43
CA GLY A 26 25.91 38.38 -9.09
C GLY A 26 26.73 37.60 -8.08
N MET A 27 27.70 38.27 -7.44
CA MET A 27 28.28 37.78 -6.19
C MET A 27 27.19 37.73 -5.10
N GLN A 28 27.07 36.64 -4.35
CA GLN A 28 27.48 36.57 -2.93
C GLN A 28 27.01 35.30 -2.20
N GLN A 29 27.95 34.81 -1.40
CA GLN A 29 27.79 34.06 -0.14
C GLN A 29 27.35 32.59 -0.18
N LYS A 30 28.39 31.75 -0.12
CA LYS A 30 28.57 30.67 0.86
C LYS A 30 27.44 30.58 1.92
N ASN A 31 26.65 29.51 1.89
CA ASN A 31 26.75 28.51 2.95
C ASN A 31 26.07 27.20 2.59
N GLN A 32 26.57 26.16 3.23
CA GLN A 32 26.19 24.76 3.12
C GLN A 32 24.69 24.52 3.26
N GLN A 33 24.10 23.81 2.30
CA GLN A 33 23.43 22.52 2.53
C GLN A 33 22.75 22.10 1.24
N THR A 34 23.40 21.17 0.55
CA THR A 34 22.78 20.34 -0.47
C THR A 34 21.65 19.56 0.19
N CYS A 35 20.45 20.15 0.25
CA CYS A 35 19.25 19.43 0.60
C CYS A 35 19.01 18.44 -0.53
N MET A 36 19.57 17.24 -0.38
CA MET A 36 19.29 16.13 -1.28
C MET A 36 17.77 15.99 -1.34
N LYS A 37 17.20 16.28 -2.52
CA LYS A 37 15.87 15.82 -2.91
C LYS A 37 15.87 14.30 -2.85
N SER A 38 15.75 13.75 -1.65
CA SER A 38 15.45 12.34 -1.48
C SER A 38 14.10 12.14 -2.13
N LYS A 39 14.07 11.35 -3.21
CA LYS A 39 12.82 10.82 -3.74
C LYS A 39 12.20 10.08 -2.57
N MET A 40 11.19 10.70 -1.96
CA MET A 40 10.41 10.13 -0.87
C MET A 40 9.79 8.84 -1.41
N MET A 41 10.50 7.73 -1.23
CA MET A 41 9.99 6.41 -1.53
C MET A 41 8.72 6.30 -0.72
N LYS A 42 7.57 6.26 -1.40
CA LYS A 42 6.28 5.97 -0.79
C LYS A 42 6.41 4.59 -0.15
N HIS A 43 6.88 4.54 1.10
CA HIS A 43 6.77 3.36 1.93
C HIS A 43 5.27 3.07 1.99
N LYS A 44 4.82 2.10 1.20
CA LYS A 44 3.49 1.53 1.32
C LYS A 44 3.45 0.93 2.73
N LYS A 45 3.00 1.73 3.71
CA LYS A 45 2.68 1.29 5.07
C LYS A 45 2.03 -0.07 4.94
N GLY A 46 2.61 -1.08 5.57
CA GLY A 46 2.18 -2.47 5.47
C GLY A 46 0.67 -2.59 5.69
N ARG A 47 -0.08 -2.66 4.58
CA ARG A 47 -1.53 -2.87 4.55
C ARG A 47 -1.90 -4.32 4.92
N GLY A 48 -1.01 -5.07 5.57
CA GLY A 48 -1.22 -6.48 5.89
C GLY A 48 -2.41 -6.73 6.82
N GLY A 49 -2.81 -5.74 7.63
CA GLY A 49 -3.93 -5.86 8.57
C GLY A 49 -5.32 -5.89 7.91
N HIS A 50 -5.53 -5.10 6.86
CA HIS A 50 -6.86 -4.89 6.26
C HIS A 50 -7.12 -5.72 4.97
N MET A 51 -6.21 -6.63 4.61
CA MET A 51 -6.31 -7.35 3.34
C MET A 51 -7.54 -8.26 3.25
N PHE A 52 -7.92 -8.93 4.34
CA PHE A 52 -9.09 -9.81 4.34
C PHE A 52 -10.40 -9.02 4.14
N ILE A 53 -10.70 -8.08 5.06
CA ILE A 53 -11.94 -7.29 5.01
C ILE A 53 -12.06 -6.48 3.71
N SER A 54 -10.96 -5.91 3.21
CA SER A 54 -10.98 -5.22 1.91
C SER A 54 -11.25 -6.12 0.72
N THR A 55 -11.04 -7.43 0.85
CA THR A 55 -11.43 -8.43 -0.17
C THR A 55 -12.89 -8.78 -0.04
N VAL A 56 -13.35 -9.08 1.19
CA VAL A 56 -14.75 -9.39 1.47
C VAL A 56 -15.67 -8.25 1.00
N MET A 57 -15.34 -6.99 1.27
CA MET A 57 -16.17 -5.85 0.90
C MET A 57 -16.30 -5.61 -0.62
N LYS A 58 -15.53 -6.32 -1.44
CA LYS A 58 -15.62 -6.31 -2.90
C LYS A 58 -16.50 -7.42 -3.48
N LEU A 59 -16.91 -8.38 -2.66
CA LEU A 59 -17.89 -9.38 -3.06
C LEU A 59 -19.25 -8.70 -3.31
N ASP A 60 -20.11 -9.41 -4.02
CA ASP A 60 -21.50 -9.01 -4.19
C ASP A 60 -22.30 -9.26 -2.90
N LEU A 61 -22.12 -8.37 -1.94
CA LEU A 61 -22.76 -8.43 -0.62
C LEU A 61 -24.07 -7.63 -0.63
N SER A 62 -25.11 -8.20 -0.01
CA SER A 62 -26.35 -7.45 0.27
C SER A 62 -26.08 -6.27 1.22
N THR A 63 -26.97 -5.27 1.20
CA THR A 63 -26.86 -4.11 2.10
C THR A 63 -26.84 -4.53 3.57
N GLU A 64 -27.63 -5.53 3.93
CA GLU A 64 -27.68 -6.06 5.29
C GLU A 64 -26.36 -6.75 5.68
N GLN A 65 -25.82 -7.61 4.81
CA GLN A 65 -24.52 -8.24 5.03
C GLN A 65 -23.42 -7.20 5.22
N ARG A 66 -23.38 -6.16 4.36
CA ARG A 66 -22.40 -5.07 4.46
C ARG A 66 -22.46 -4.36 5.81
N THR A 67 -23.67 -4.06 6.29
CA THR A 67 -23.86 -3.42 7.60
C THR A 67 -23.37 -4.31 8.73
N LYS A 68 -23.82 -5.59 8.77
CA LYS A 68 -23.39 -6.56 9.79
C LYS A 68 -21.87 -6.76 9.81
N ILE A 69 -21.23 -6.84 8.64
CA ILE A 69 -19.77 -6.95 8.51
C ILE A 69 -19.08 -5.72 9.10
N ARG A 70 -19.55 -4.50 8.80
CA ARG A 70 -18.99 -3.27 9.37
C ARG A 70 -19.09 -3.25 10.89
N ASP A 71 -20.22 -3.69 11.43
CA ASP A 71 -20.44 -3.74 12.88
C ASP A 71 -19.50 -4.75 13.56
N ILE A 72 -19.31 -5.94 12.96
CA ILE A 72 -18.35 -6.93 13.45
C ILE A 72 -16.93 -6.35 13.48
N VAL A 73 -16.51 -5.71 12.38
CA VAL A 73 -15.17 -5.11 12.28
C VAL A 73 -15.01 -3.98 13.31
N LYS A 74 -16.03 -3.12 13.47
CA LYS A 74 -16.01 -2.03 14.45
C LYS A 74 -15.90 -2.56 15.88
N LYS A 75 -16.71 -3.56 16.24
CA LYS A 75 -16.67 -4.20 17.58
C LYS A 75 -15.30 -4.82 17.87
N SER A 76 -14.76 -5.61 16.94
CA SER A 76 -13.43 -6.22 17.09
C SER A 76 -12.31 -5.19 17.27
N MET A 77 -12.43 -4.01 16.63
CA MET A 77 -11.47 -2.92 16.83
C MET A 77 -11.57 -2.26 18.21
N LEU A 78 -12.78 -2.15 18.76
CA LEU A 78 -13.03 -1.57 20.08
C LEU A 78 -12.61 -2.49 21.23
N GLU A 79 -12.68 -3.81 21.03
CA GLU A 79 -12.24 -4.83 21.99
C GLU A 79 -10.70 -4.90 22.14
N ALA A 80 -9.94 -4.24 21.26
CA ALA A 80 -8.49 -4.24 21.36
C ALA A 80 -8.01 -3.37 22.55
N PRO A 81 -7.12 -3.87 23.42
CA PRO A 81 -6.50 -3.05 24.46
C PRO A 81 -5.88 -1.79 23.86
N ASN A 82 -6.17 -0.64 24.47
CA ASN A 82 -5.69 0.65 24.01
C ASN A 82 -4.54 1.15 24.91
N PRO A 83 -3.28 1.12 24.46
CA PRO A 83 -2.14 1.62 25.24
C PRO A 83 -2.26 3.11 25.61
N HIS A 84 -3.10 3.89 24.92
CA HIS A 84 -3.35 5.30 25.28
C HIS A 84 -3.98 5.44 26.66
N ASN A 85 -4.63 4.39 27.19
CA ASN A 85 -5.16 4.38 28.55
C ASN A 85 -4.06 4.45 29.63
N ALA A 86 -2.79 4.40 29.25
CA ALA A 86 -1.65 4.63 30.13
C ALA A 86 -1.30 6.12 30.32
N PHE A 87 -1.93 7.01 29.55
CA PHE A 87 -1.77 8.45 29.67
C PHE A 87 -2.92 9.03 30.49
N SER A 88 -2.61 10.11 31.20
CA SER A 88 -3.55 11.05 31.82
C SER A 88 -3.22 12.45 31.31
N ASP A 89 -3.95 13.46 31.75
CA ASP A 89 -3.71 14.85 31.33
C ASP A 89 -2.31 15.36 31.70
N THR A 90 -1.70 14.79 32.75
CA THR A 90 -0.42 15.29 33.31
C THR A 90 0.67 14.24 33.43
N SER A 91 0.37 12.95 33.27
CA SER A 91 1.34 11.88 33.54
C SER A 91 1.21 10.68 32.62
N PHE A 92 2.33 9.95 32.50
CA PHE A 92 2.46 8.72 31.73
C PHE A 92 2.86 7.56 32.64
N ASN A 93 2.04 6.51 32.68
CA ASN A 93 2.35 5.27 33.40
C ASN A 93 3.03 4.25 32.47
N LYS A 94 4.37 4.15 32.55
CA LYS A 94 5.19 3.25 31.72
C LYS A 94 4.77 1.78 31.83
N ASP A 95 4.52 1.29 33.04
CA ASP A 95 4.22 -0.13 33.27
C ASP A 95 2.84 -0.51 32.72
N LYS A 96 1.85 0.37 32.90
CA LYS A 96 0.52 0.23 32.32
C LYS A 96 0.59 0.22 30.79
N PHE A 97 1.43 1.08 30.20
CA PHE A 97 1.64 1.10 28.76
C PHE A 97 2.23 -0.22 28.24
N ILE A 98 3.30 -0.71 28.86
CA ILE A 98 3.95 -1.96 28.47
C ILE A 98 2.97 -3.13 28.58
N LYS A 99 2.18 -3.20 29.66
CA LYS A 99 1.15 -4.23 29.86
C LYS A 99 0.13 -4.22 28.73
N LEU A 100 -0.51 -3.06 28.49
CA LEU A 100 -1.54 -2.92 27.45
C LEU A 100 -0.98 -3.17 26.04
N ALA A 101 0.25 -2.76 25.77
CA ALA A 101 0.91 -2.97 24.49
C ALA A 101 1.24 -4.45 24.23
N LYS A 102 1.68 -5.18 25.26
CA LYS A 102 1.89 -6.64 25.19
C LYS A 102 0.57 -7.36 24.97
N GLU A 103 -0.41 -7.10 25.82
CA GLU A 103 -1.75 -7.70 25.73
C GLU A 103 -2.35 -7.49 24.34
N ARG A 104 -2.29 -6.26 23.81
CA ARG A 104 -2.76 -5.92 22.46
C ARG A 104 -2.07 -6.76 21.38
N ARG A 105 -0.76 -6.98 21.51
CA ARG A 105 0.05 -7.75 20.56
C ARG A 105 -0.31 -9.22 20.61
N ASP A 106 -0.39 -9.80 21.81
CA ASP A 106 -0.52 -11.23 22.03
C ASP A 106 -1.91 -11.71 21.58
N SER A 107 -2.97 -11.00 21.98
CA SER A 107 -4.36 -11.28 21.59
C SER A 107 -4.72 -10.84 20.16
N LYS A 108 -3.78 -10.28 19.37
CA LYS A 108 -4.07 -9.76 18.04
C LYS A 108 -4.49 -10.84 17.04
N ILE A 109 -3.86 -12.01 17.12
CA ILE A 109 -4.10 -13.11 16.18
C ILE A 109 -5.47 -13.71 16.45
N GLU A 110 -5.79 -14.00 17.71
CA GLU A 110 -7.09 -14.51 18.17
C GLU A 110 -8.22 -13.57 17.75
N ARG A 111 -8.18 -12.28 18.15
CA ARG A 111 -9.21 -11.31 17.73
C ARG A 111 -9.39 -11.23 16.21
N LYS A 112 -8.30 -11.38 15.45
CA LYS A 112 -8.36 -11.35 13.99
C LYS A 112 -9.02 -12.63 13.46
N ALA A 113 -8.74 -13.79 14.03
CA ALA A 113 -9.36 -15.05 13.67
C ALA A 113 -10.87 -15.01 13.96
N ASP A 114 -11.26 -14.57 15.17
CA ASP A 114 -12.66 -14.46 15.57
C ASP A 114 -13.44 -13.49 14.66
N MET A 115 -12.84 -12.36 14.30
CA MET A 115 -13.43 -11.44 13.33
C MET A 115 -13.61 -12.09 11.95
N ILE A 116 -12.61 -12.84 11.49
CA ILE A 116 -12.67 -13.55 10.21
C ILE A 116 -13.78 -14.60 10.23
N GLU A 117 -13.88 -15.39 11.30
CA GLU A 117 -14.91 -16.42 11.48
C GLU A 117 -16.31 -15.81 11.42
N LYS A 118 -16.56 -14.76 12.24
CA LYS A 118 -17.85 -14.06 12.29
C LYS A 118 -18.24 -13.47 10.92
N VAL A 119 -17.28 -12.88 10.20
CA VAL A 119 -17.52 -12.34 8.85
C VAL A 119 -17.78 -13.46 7.83
N TYR A 120 -16.99 -14.54 7.87
CA TYR A 120 -17.12 -15.67 6.96
C TYR A 120 -18.46 -16.40 7.11
N ALA A 121 -18.99 -16.47 8.33
CA ALA A 121 -20.30 -17.05 8.62
C ALA A 121 -21.47 -16.29 7.95
N LEU A 122 -21.34 -14.98 7.72
CA LEU A 122 -22.37 -14.17 7.05
C LEU A 122 -22.43 -14.37 5.53
N LEU A 123 -21.41 -15.01 4.95
CA LEU A 123 -21.32 -15.21 3.50
C LEU A 123 -22.09 -16.46 3.07
N ASP A 124 -22.77 -16.38 1.94
CA ASP A 124 -23.36 -17.55 1.29
C ASP A 124 -22.30 -18.42 0.59
N ALA A 125 -22.72 -19.57 0.07
CA ALA A 125 -21.82 -20.51 -0.57
C ALA A 125 -21.14 -19.96 -1.84
N SER A 126 -21.81 -19.09 -2.61
CA SER A 126 -21.25 -18.48 -3.82
C SER A 126 -20.20 -17.44 -3.44
N GLN A 127 -20.54 -16.53 -2.53
CA GLN A 127 -19.65 -15.50 -2.00
C GLN A 127 -18.38 -16.11 -1.36
N LYS A 128 -18.50 -17.25 -0.68
CA LYS A 128 -17.36 -17.98 -0.10
C LYS A 128 -16.41 -18.51 -1.17
N LYS A 129 -16.93 -19.03 -2.28
CA LYS A 129 -16.12 -19.48 -3.43
C LYS A 129 -15.41 -18.30 -4.07
N ASP A 130 -16.11 -17.21 -4.33
CA ASP A 130 -15.53 -15.99 -4.91
C ASP A 130 -14.42 -15.42 -4.01
N LEU A 131 -14.65 -15.39 -2.70
CA LEU A 131 -13.65 -14.96 -1.73
C LEU A 131 -12.37 -15.81 -1.83
N LYS A 132 -12.49 -17.14 -1.90
CA LYS A 132 -11.33 -18.04 -2.03
C LYS A 132 -10.54 -17.72 -3.30
N THR A 133 -11.22 -17.62 -4.44
CA THR A 133 -10.61 -17.26 -5.72
C THR A 133 -9.87 -15.92 -5.64
N MET A 134 -10.49 -14.89 -5.07
CA MET A 134 -9.87 -13.57 -4.91
C MET A 134 -8.63 -13.60 -4.01
N LEU A 135 -8.64 -14.42 -2.96
CA LEU A 135 -7.49 -14.59 -2.06
C LEU A 135 -6.33 -15.31 -2.77
N ASP A 136 -6.63 -16.36 -3.52
CA ASP A 136 -5.63 -17.13 -4.29
C ASP A 136 -4.99 -16.27 -5.38
N MET A 137 -5.79 -15.54 -6.16
CA MET A 137 -5.27 -14.61 -7.17
C MET A 137 -4.36 -13.55 -6.55
N LYS A 138 -4.72 -13.03 -5.36
CA LYS A 138 -3.89 -12.07 -4.64
C LYS A 138 -2.56 -12.68 -4.20
N ASP A 139 -2.55 -13.92 -3.72
CA ASP A 139 -1.33 -14.60 -3.32
C ASP A 139 -0.40 -14.83 -4.52
N ILE A 140 -0.96 -15.28 -5.65
CA ILE A 140 -0.23 -15.43 -6.91
C ILE A 140 0.37 -14.09 -7.37
N MET A 141 -0.44 -13.02 -7.39
CA MET A 141 0.04 -11.69 -7.79
C MET A 141 1.13 -11.16 -6.83
N LYS A 142 1.05 -11.48 -5.54
CA LYS A 142 2.07 -11.08 -4.56
C LYS A 142 3.38 -11.82 -4.79
N LYS A 143 3.33 -13.13 -5.03
CA LYS A 143 4.50 -13.96 -5.39
C LYS A 143 5.17 -13.44 -6.66
N ASN A 144 4.39 -13.16 -7.70
CA ASN A 144 4.92 -12.67 -8.98
C ASN A 144 5.51 -11.25 -8.89
N LYS A 145 4.97 -10.38 -8.02
CA LYS A 145 5.54 -9.04 -7.75
C LYS A 145 6.80 -9.06 -6.88
N GLY A 146 7.12 -10.18 -6.24
CA GLY A 146 8.39 -10.42 -5.54
C GLY A 146 9.53 -10.85 -6.47
N GLY A 147 9.24 -11.14 -7.75
CA GLY A 147 10.20 -11.61 -8.76
C GLY A 147 10.97 -10.53 -9.51
N ASN A 148 11.10 -9.31 -8.97
CA ASN A 148 12.01 -8.32 -9.55
C ASN A 148 13.43 -8.57 -9.03
N CYS A 149 14.04 -9.66 -9.50
CA CYS A 149 15.48 -9.81 -9.46
C CYS A 149 16.08 -8.61 -10.20
N ASN A 150 16.97 -7.87 -9.52
CA ASN A 150 17.74 -6.80 -10.14
C ASN A 150 18.36 -7.31 -11.44
N PHE A 151 18.11 -6.61 -12.55
CA PHE A 151 18.65 -6.88 -13.89
C PHE A 151 20.21 -6.85 -13.97
N LYS A 152 20.90 -6.79 -12.82
CA LYS A 152 22.36 -6.75 -12.73
C LYS A 152 23.04 -8.12 -12.48
N ASN A 153 22.30 -9.19 -12.19
CA ASN A 153 22.91 -10.51 -11.90
C ASN A 153 22.39 -11.68 -12.76
N CYS A 154 21.80 -11.41 -13.93
CA CYS A 154 21.39 -12.46 -14.88
C CYS A 154 22.26 -12.51 -16.14
N GLN A 155 23.56 -12.23 -16.01
CA GLN A 155 24.56 -12.60 -17.01
C GLN A 155 25.79 -13.16 -16.30
N ASN A 156 25.79 -14.47 -16.14
CA ASN A 156 26.97 -15.34 -16.11
C ASN A 156 26.42 -16.76 -16.34
N LYS A 157 26.20 -17.07 -17.61
CA LYS A 157 26.12 -18.43 -18.13
C LYS A 157 27.08 -18.50 -19.30
#